data_AF-A0A944D7C9-F1
#
_entry.id   AF-A0A944D7C9-F1
#
_cell.length_a   1.000
_cell.length_b   1.000
_cell.length_c   1.000
_cell.angle_alpha   90.00
_cell.angle_beta   90.00
_cell.angle_gamma   90.00
#
_symmetry.space_group_name_H-M   'P 1'
#
loop_
_entity.id
_entity.type
_entity.pdbx_description
1 polymer ?
#
loop_
_entity_poly.entity_id
_entity_poly.type
_entity_poly.pdbx_seq_one_letter_code
_entity_poly.pdbx_strand_id
1 'polypeptide(L)'
;MSTPTSRNHPAFTDLLDYWFGDTDDATTERIDAHLFACDACGAQIDRLAGMARALRDAFAAGQLSAVVSPDFVERLVEQGLRVREYRVQRNGSVNCSVGADDDVVVGRLQLPLDGVQRLDVASDLSLGGDTHWLRDIPFDASRGEIVLMARIAELRGRPAHEMHVRVLSVDAQQAHEIGRFTFRHTPAATS
;
A
#
# COMPACT_ATOMS: atom_id res chain seq x y z
N MET A 1 -40.12 -16.90 26.48
CA MET A 1 -38.96 -16.10 26.04
C MET A 1 -37.75 -17.02 26.10
N SER A 2 -37.41 -17.64 24.98
CA SER A 2 -36.34 -18.63 24.91
C SER A 2 -35.01 -17.90 24.86
N THR A 3 -34.16 -18.16 25.85
CA THR A 3 -32.77 -17.74 25.91
C THR A 3 -32.03 -18.27 24.68
N PRO A 4 -31.37 -17.43 23.86
CA PRO A 4 -30.68 -17.93 22.68
C PRO A 4 -29.48 -18.78 23.12
N THR A 5 -29.50 -20.03 22.66
CA THR A 5 -28.40 -21.00 22.69
C THR A 5 -27.10 -20.33 22.24
N SER A 6 -25.99 -20.59 22.92
CA SER A 6 -24.66 -20.13 22.50
C SER A 6 -24.38 -20.57 21.05
N ARG A 7 -24.60 -19.68 20.09
CA ARG A 7 -24.31 -19.94 18.67
C ARG A 7 -22.81 -19.79 18.48
N ASN A 8 -22.16 -20.85 18.03
CA ASN A 8 -20.74 -20.83 17.72
C ASN A 8 -20.54 -19.96 16.48
N HIS A 9 -20.16 -18.69 16.67
CA HIS A 9 -19.94 -17.74 15.58
C HIS A 9 -18.71 -18.14 14.76
N PRO A 10 -18.70 -17.96 13.42
CA PRO A 10 -17.49 -18.10 12.63
C PRO A 10 -16.37 -17.23 13.19
N ALA A 11 -15.13 -17.74 13.15
CA ALA A 11 -13.99 -16.92 13.51
C ALA A 11 -13.86 -15.76 12.52
N PHE A 12 -13.23 -14.66 12.94
CA PHE A 12 -13.01 -13.53 12.03
C PHE A 12 -12.16 -13.92 10.82
N THR A 13 -11.19 -14.82 11.01
CA THR A 13 -10.37 -15.38 9.94
C THR A 13 -11.24 -16.09 8.90
N ASP A 14 -12.20 -16.91 9.32
CA ASP A 14 -13.11 -17.61 8.41
C ASP A 14 -13.98 -16.62 7.61
N LEU A 15 -14.38 -15.50 8.22
CA LEU A 15 -15.13 -14.45 7.53
C LEU A 15 -14.25 -13.68 6.53
N LEU A 16 -12.97 -13.53 6.81
CA LEU A 16 -12.01 -12.94 5.87
C LEU A 16 -11.76 -13.90 4.69
N ASP A 17 -11.51 -15.18 4.96
CA ASP A 17 -11.30 -16.19 3.94
C ASP A 17 -12.54 -16.30 3.03
N TYR A 18 -13.75 -16.33 3.62
CA TYR A 18 -15.01 -16.26 2.87
C TYR A 18 -15.10 -15.00 2.01
N TRP A 19 -14.76 -13.83 2.56
CA TRP A 19 -14.79 -12.56 1.82
C TRP A 19 -13.79 -12.53 0.66
N PHE A 20 -12.62 -13.16 0.82
CA PHE A 20 -11.60 -13.28 -0.23
C PHE A 20 -11.93 -14.39 -1.25
N GLY A 21 -12.91 -15.24 -0.98
CA GLY A 21 -13.24 -16.40 -1.81
C GLY A 21 -12.29 -17.58 -1.60
N ASP A 22 -11.57 -17.61 -0.48
CA ASP A 22 -10.55 -18.59 -0.12
C ASP A 22 -11.12 -19.77 0.72
N THR A 23 -12.45 -19.96 0.69
CA THR A 23 -13.15 -21.04 1.38
C THR A 23 -13.60 -22.15 0.43
N ASP A 24 -13.62 -23.40 0.91
CA ASP A 24 -14.29 -24.49 0.20
C ASP A 24 -15.82 -24.30 0.18
N ASP A 25 -16.49 -25.04 -0.71
CA ASP A 25 -17.95 -24.92 -0.92
C ASP A 25 -18.73 -25.20 0.39
N ALA A 26 -18.32 -26.22 1.15
CA ALA A 26 -18.97 -26.60 2.40
C ALA A 26 -18.85 -25.51 3.48
N THR A 27 -17.70 -24.85 3.56
CA THR A 27 -17.45 -23.74 4.50
C THR A 27 -18.24 -22.51 4.09
N THR A 28 -18.28 -22.22 2.78
CA THR A 28 -19.04 -21.11 2.19
C THR A 28 -20.53 -21.26 2.53
N GLU A 29 -21.13 -22.43 2.23
CA GLU A 29 -22.55 -22.69 2.52
C GLU A 29 -22.88 -22.56 4.02
N ARG A 30 -21.98 -23.06 4.89
CA ARG A 30 -22.15 -22.95 6.34
C ARG A 30 -22.10 -21.51 6.81
N ILE A 31 -21.16 -20.71 6.28
CA ILE A 31 -21.03 -19.29 6.63
C ILE A 31 -22.24 -18.52 6.12
N ASP A 32 -22.69 -18.76 4.89
CA ASP A 32 -23.89 -18.15 4.31
C ASP A 32 -25.12 -18.42 5.18
N ALA A 33 -25.38 -19.69 5.51
CA ALA A 33 -26.51 -20.08 6.36
C ALA A 33 -26.46 -19.38 7.73
N HIS A 34 -25.26 -19.18 8.29
CA HIS A 34 -25.09 -18.45 9.55
C HIS A 34 -25.32 -16.95 9.39
N LEU A 35 -24.78 -16.33 8.33
CA LEU A 35 -24.96 -14.90 8.04
C LEU A 35 -26.43 -14.56 7.84
N PHE A 36 -27.20 -15.42 7.17
CA PHE A 36 -28.66 -15.26 7.02
C PHE A 36 -29.41 -15.29 8.35
N ALA A 37 -28.90 -16.01 9.37
CA ALA A 37 -29.58 -16.22 10.64
C ALA A 37 -29.04 -15.37 11.81
N CYS A 38 -27.97 -14.58 11.59
CA CYS A 38 -27.23 -13.90 12.65
C CYS A 38 -26.89 -12.45 12.30
N ASP A 39 -27.71 -11.51 12.77
CA ASP A 39 -27.52 -10.06 12.58
C ASP A 39 -26.13 -9.56 13.02
N ALA A 40 -25.57 -10.13 14.09
CA ALA A 40 -24.24 -9.76 14.59
C ALA A 40 -23.11 -10.09 13.58
N CYS A 41 -23.20 -11.25 12.92
CA CYS A 41 -22.23 -11.64 11.89
C CYS A 41 -22.48 -10.90 10.58
N GLY A 42 -23.75 -10.62 10.23
CA GLY A 42 -24.08 -9.74 9.10
C GLY A 42 -23.47 -8.34 9.26
N ALA A 43 -23.65 -7.72 10.43
CA ALA A 43 -23.04 -6.43 10.74
C ALA A 43 -21.50 -6.46 10.75
N GLN A 44 -20.89 -7.62 10.95
CA GLN A 44 -19.44 -7.77 10.86
C GLN A 44 -18.96 -7.80 9.40
N ILE A 45 -19.65 -8.51 8.51
CA ILE A 45 -19.38 -8.47 7.07
C ILE A 45 -19.64 -7.08 6.49
N ASP A 46 -20.71 -6.40 6.89
CA ASP A 46 -21.00 -5.04 6.43
C ASP A 46 -19.89 -4.06 6.80
N ARG A 47 -19.29 -4.21 8.00
CA ARG A 47 -18.12 -3.41 8.41
C ARG A 47 -16.90 -3.69 7.55
N LEU A 48 -16.65 -4.96 7.18
CA LEU A 48 -15.56 -5.31 6.25
C LEU A 48 -15.80 -4.70 4.86
N ALA A 49 -17.01 -4.81 4.33
CA ALA A 49 -17.38 -4.22 3.05
C ALA A 49 -17.26 -2.68 3.06
N GLY A 50 -17.68 -2.04 4.17
CA GLY A 50 -17.53 -0.61 4.40
C GLY A 50 -16.07 -0.16 4.41
N MET A 51 -15.18 -0.91 5.08
CA MET A 51 -13.75 -0.64 5.08
C MET A 51 -13.13 -0.76 3.68
N ALA A 52 -13.49 -1.80 2.92
CA ALA A 52 -13.03 -1.97 1.54
C ALA A 52 -13.50 -0.81 0.63
N ARG A 53 -14.72 -0.30 0.84
CA ARG A 53 -15.21 0.90 0.14
C ARG A 53 -14.41 2.13 0.52
N ALA A 54 -14.21 2.40 1.81
CA ALA A 54 -13.45 3.55 2.28
C ALA A 54 -12.00 3.55 1.74
N LEU A 55 -11.36 2.38 1.65
CA LEU A 55 -10.03 2.25 1.04
C LEU A 55 -10.03 2.59 -0.45
N ARG A 56 -11.04 2.12 -1.20
CA ARG A 56 -11.19 2.48 -2.63
C ARG A 56 -11.43 3.97 -2.82
N ASP A 57 -12.26 4.58 -1.97
CA ASP A 57 -12.54 6.01 -2.03
C ASP A 57 -11.27 6.83 -1.72
N ALA A 58 -10.49 6.41 -0.71
CA ALA A 58 -9.22 7.04 -0.37
C ALA A 58 -8.16 6.88 -1.48
N PHE A 59 -8.14 5.73 -2.16
CA PHE A 59 -7.29 5.50 -3.33
C PHE A 59 -7.67 6.44 -4.47
N ALA A 60 -8.96 6.47 -4.84
CA ALA A 60 -9.47 7.33 -5.91
C ALA A 60 -9.26 8.83 -5.61
N ALA A 61 -9.33 9.22 -4.33
CA ALA A 61 -9.03 10.57 -3.88
C ALA A 61 -7.52 10.88 -3.85
N GLY A 62 -6.64 9.93 -4.19
CA GLY A 62 -5.20 10.13 -4.20
C GLY A 62 -4.58 10.31 -2.81
N GLN A 63 -5.24 9.80 -1.78
CA GLN A 63 -4.89 10.03 -0.37
C GLN A 63 -4.03 8.92 0.23
N LEU A 64 -3.79 7.82 -0.50
CA LEU A 64 -3.03 6.68 -0.01
C LEU A 64 -1.54 6.77 -0.39
N SER A 65 -0.68 6.37 0.55
CA SER A 65 0.72 6.03 0.31
C SER A 65 0.88 4.54 0.57
N ALA A 66 1.63 3.83 -0.26
CA ALA A 66 1.89 2.41 -0.02
C ALA A 66 3.18 1.97 -0.71
N VAL A 67 3.76 0.88 -0.20
CA VAL A 67 4.68 0.05 -0.99
C VAL A 67 3.82 -0.93 -1.77
N VAL A 68 4.00 -0.96 -3.09
CA VAL A 68 3.21 -1.80 -4.00
C VAL A 68 4.11 -2.70 -4.82
N SER A 69 3.56 -3.76 -5.39
CA SER A 69 4.31 -4.60 -6.34
C SER A 69 4.37 -3.95 -7.73
N PRO A 70 5.37 -4.29 -8.55
CA PRO A 70 5.40 -3.90 -9.96
C PRO A 70 4.13 -4.30 -10.71
N ASP A 71 3.64 -5.53 -10.48
CA ASP A 71 2.44 -6.07 -11.12
C ASP A 71 1.18 -5.29 -10.72
N PHE A 72 1.12 -4.73 -9.51
CA PHE A 72 0.01 -3.85 -9.12
C PHE A 72 -0.01 -2.59 -9.98
N VAL A 73 1.15 -2.00 -10.27
CA VAL A 73 1.25 -0.82 -11.13
C VAL A 73 0.83 -1.14 -12.56
N GLU A 74 1.25 -2.29 -13.09
CA GLU A 74 0.85 -2.76 -14.42
C GLU A 74 -0.68 -2.90 -14.52
N ARG A 75 -1.32 -3.50 -13.51
CA ARG A 75 -2.79 -3.59 -13.44
C ARG A 75 -3.48 -2.23 -13.43
N LEU A 76 -2.91 -1.22 -12.75
CA LEU A 76 -3.48 0.14 -12.78
C LEU A 76 -3.46 0.72 -14.20
N VAL A 77 -2.36 0.52 -14.92
CA VAL A 77 -2.24 0.96 -16.32
C VAL A 77 -3.23 0.21 -17.21
N GLU A 78 -3.38 -1.11 -17.04
CA GLU A 78 -4.37 -1.93 -17.76
C GLU A 78 -5.81 -1.48 -17.51
N GLN A 79 -6.09 -0.96 -16.31
CA GLN A 79 -7.37 -0.35 -15.94
C GLN A 79 -7.55 1.07 -16.49
N GLY A 80 -6.58 1.59 -17.25
CA GLY A 80 -6.64 2.88 -17.91
C GLY A 80 -6.22 4.07 -17.04
N LEU A 81 -5.66 3.83 -15.84
CA LEU A 81 -5.15 4.92 -15.01
C LEU A 81 -3.86 5.49 -15.59
N ARG A 82 -3.72 6.80 -15.51
CA ARG A 82 -2.50 7.52 -15.87
C ARG A 82 -1.47 7.42 -14.75
N VAL A 83 -0.59 6.44 -14.86
CA VAL A 83 0.51 6.24 -13.91
C VAL A 83 1.76 7.01 -14.37
N ARG A 84 2.24 7.93 -13.53
CA ARG A 84 3.56 8.55 -13.68
C ARG A 84 4.61 7.80 -12.89
N GLU A 85 5.62 7.28 -13.58
CA GLU A 85 6.68 6.48 -12.97
C GLU A 85 8.04 7.19 -12.96
N TYR A 86 8.74 7.09 -11.85
CA TYR A 86 10.12 7.55 -11.71
C TYR A 86 11.03 6.39 -11.34
N ARG A 87 11.85 5.91 -12.28
CA ARG A 87 12.88 4.90 -12.02
C ARG A 87 14.15 5.55 -11.49
N VAL A 88 14.59 5.15 -10.30
CA VAL A 88 15.76 5.71 -9.61
C VAL A 88 16.75 4.60 -9.31
N GLN A 89 17.97 4.73 -9.82
CA GLN A 89 19.06 3.81 -9.50
C GLN A 89 19.47 3.96 -8.03
N ARG A 90 20.02 2.88 -7.44
CA ARG A 90 20.60 2.88 -6.10
C ARG A 90 21.56 4.07 -5.93
N ASN A 91 21.40 4.83 -4.84
CA ASN A 91 22.19 6.03 -4.52
C ASN A 91 22.01 7.18 -5.52
N GLY A 92 20.98 7.12 -6.35
CA GLY A 92 20.67 8.07 -7.41
C GLY A 92 19.68 9.15 -7.00
N SER A 93 19.39 10.02 -7.96
CA SER A 93 18.38 11.08 -7.81
C SER A 93 17.56 11.22 -9.07
N VAL A 94 16.35 11.76 -8.93
CA VAL A 94 15.44 12.05 -10.05
C VAL A 94 14.74 13.38 -9.82
N ASN A 95 14.48 14.12 -10.91
CA ASN A 95 13.57 15.25 -10.86
C ASN A 95 12.15 14.72 -11.04
N CYS A 96 11.29 14.98 -10.06
CA CYS A 96 9.91 14.54 -10.08
C CYS A 96 8.93 15.72 -10.04
N SER A 97 7.76 15.49 -10.60
CA SER A 97 6.65 16.43 -10.68
C SER A 97 5.35 15.64 -10.76
N VAL A 98 4.22 16.33 -10.60
CA VAL A 98 2.89 15.75 -10.74
C VAL A 98 2.11 16.60 -11.74
N GLY A 99 1.67 16.00 -12.83
CA GLY A 99 0.79 16.60 -13.82
C GLY A 99 -0.67 16.63 -13.36
N ALA A 100 -1.46 17.49 -14.01
CA ALA A 100 -2.89 17.63 -13.72
C ALA A 100 -3.65 16.32 -13.97
N ASP A 101 -3.32 15.61 -15.05
CA ASP A 101 -4.01 14.40 -15.49
C ASP A 101 -3.47 13.10 -14.88
N ASP A 102 -2.42 13.15 -14.05
CA ASP A 102 -1.90 11.92 -13.45
C ASP A 102 -2.89 11.40 -12.40
N ASP A 103 -3.19 10.11 -12.43
CA ASP A 103 -4.03 9.46 -11.42
C ASP A 103 -3.17 8.91 -10.28
N VAL A 104 -1.97 8.41 -10.60
CA VAL A 104 -1.05 7.77 -9.65
C VAL A 104 0.39 8.17 -9.95
N VAL A 105 1.18 8.43 -8.91
CA VAL A 105 2.62 8.64 -9.02
C VAL A 105 3.39 7.59 -8.23
N VAL A 106 4.34 6.93 -8.89
CA VAL A 106 5.19 5.91 -8.26
C VAL A 106 6.68 6.21 -8.45
N GLY A 107 7.46 5.95 -7.41
CA GLY A 107 8.91 5.87 -7.47
C GLY A 107 9.35 4.41 -7.46
N ARG A 108 10.04 3.96 -8.52
CA ARG A 108 10.65 2.63 -8.62
C ARG A 108 12.12 2.72 -8.22
N LEU A 109 12.43 2.26 -7.01
CA LEU A 109 13.76 2.28 -6.42
C LEU A 109 14.49 1.00 -6.79
N GLN A 110 15.52 1.09 -7.63
CA GLN A 110 16.28 -0.07 -8.08
C GLN A 110 17.45 -0.34 -7.14
N LEU A 111 17.51 -1.55 -6.58
CA LEU A 111 18.56 -1.99 -5.66
C LEU A 111 18.57 -3.53 -5.56
N PRO A 112 19.73 -4.16 -5.33
CA PRO A 112 19.80 -5.60 -5.11
C PRO A 112 19.07 -5.96 -3.81
N LEU A 113 18.23 -6.99 -3.87
CA LEU A 113 17.42 -7.48 -2.75
C LEU A 113 17.71 -8.94 -2.38
N ASP A 114 18.70 -9.56 -3.04
CA ASP A 114 19.10 -10.94 -2.78
C ASP A 114 19.56 -11.11 -1.32
N GLY A 115 19.00 -12.11 -0.64
CA GLY A 115 19.35 -12.43 0.75
C GLY A 115 18.78 -11.47 1.80
N VAL A 116 18.00 -10.46 1.41
CA VAL A 116 17.30 -9.58 2.35
C VAL A 116 16.13 -10.32 2.98
N GLN A 117 15.99 -10.24 4.30
CA GLN A 117 14.91 -10.88 5.06
C GLN A 117 13.78 -9.92 5.42
N ARG A 118 14.13 -8.66 5.68
CA ARG A 118 13.19 -7.61 6.04
C ARG A 118 13.71 -6.27 5.55
N LEU A 119 12.78 -5.44 5.09
CA LEU A 119 13.06 -4.08 4.70
C LEU A 119 12.29 -3.07 5.55
N ASP A 120 13.00 -2.03 5.95
CA ASP A 120 12.41 -0.80 6.46
C ASP A 120 12.77 0.34 5.51
N VAL A 121 11.87 1.32 5.36
CA VAL A 121 12.08 2.54 4.56
C VAL A 121 11.91 3.74 5.47
N ALA A 122 12.88 4.65 5.40
CA ALA A 122 12.86 5.93 6.07
C ALA A 122 12.87 7.06 5.04
N SER A 123 11.94 7.99 5.15
CA SER A 123 11.82 9.13 4.24
C SER A 123 11.85 10.43 5.02
N ASP A 124 12.77 11.31 4.63
CA ASP A 124 12.99 12.63 5.22
C ASP A 124 12.72 13.71 4.15
N LEU A 125 12.11 14.82 4.54
CA LEU A 125 11.83 15.94 3.63
C LEU A 125 12.75 17.12 3.91
N SER A 126 13.24 17.78 2.86
CA SER A 126 14.02 19.01 3.00
C SER A 126 13.21 20.17 3.60
N LEU A 127 11.89 20.03 3.70
CA LEU A 127 10.98 20.97 4.37
C LEU A 127 10.98 20.81 5.90
N GLY A 128 11.69 19.82 6.45
CA GLY A 128 11.65 19.46 7.86
C GLY A 128 10.50 18.53 8.21
N GLY A 129 10.31 18.30 9.52
CA GLY A 129 9.38 17.32 10.07
C GLY A 129 10.05 16.03 10.53
N ASP A 130 9.24 15.13 11.08
CA ASP A 130 9.73 13.82 11.55
C ASP A 130 10.00 12.88 10.38
N THR A 131 11.00 12.00 10.54
CA THR A 131 11.25 10.91 9.59
C THR A 131 10.01 10.04 9.47
N HIS A 132 9.50 9.90 8.24
CA HIS A 132 8.43 8.96 7.95
C HIS A 132 9.01 7.55 7.82
N TRP A 133 8.54 6.63 8.66
CA TRP A 133 8.99 5.23 8.67
C TRP A 133 7.92 4.30 8.13
N LEU A 134 8.31 3.43 7.20
CA LEU A 134 7.61 2.22 6.83
C LEU A 134 8.44 1.05 7.32
N ARG A 135 7.86 0.21 8.18
CA ARG A 135 8.54 -0.93 8.81
C ARG A 135 8.02 -2.21 8.20
N ASP A 136 8.91 -3.17 8.01
CA ASP A 136 8.56 -4.51 7.54
C ASP A 136 7.74 -4.47 6.24
N ILE A 137 8.25 -3.73 5.26
CA ILE A 137 7.53 -3.52 4.00
C ILE A 137 7.55 -4.81 3.16
N PRO A 138 6.47 -5.11 2.42
CA PRO A 138 6.48 -6.21 1.47
C PRO A 138 7.39 -5.89 0.29
N PHE A 139 8.13 -6.89 -0.20
CA PHE A 139 8.97 -6.79 -1.39
C PHE A 139 9.11 -8.16 -2.07
N ASP A 140 9.43 -8.14 -3.36
CA ASP A 140 9.81 -9.33 -4.12
C ASP A 140 11.32 -9.23 -4.42
N ALA A 141 12.11 -10.07 -3.75
CA ALA A 141 13.56 -10.06 -3.90
C ALA A 141 14.01 -10.28 -5.35
N SER A 142 13.24 -11.04 -6.14
CA SER A 142 13.57 -11.38 -7.53
C SER A 142 13.41 -10.20 -8.49
N ARG A 143 12.65 -9.16 -8.10
CA ARG A 143 12.37 -7.99 -8.95
C ARG A 143 13.48 -6.94 -8.90
N GLY A 144 14.32 -6.94 -7.86
CA GLY A 144 15.41 -5.96 -7.70
C GLY A 144 14.92 -4.51 -7.60
N GLU A 145 13.66 -4.30 -7.19
CA GLU A 145 13.10 -2.96 -6.98
C GLU A 145 12.06 -2.91 -5.86
N ILE A 146 11.91 -1.72 -5.28
CA ILE A 146 10.81 -1.36 -4.37
C ILE A 146 10.00 -0.26 -5.06
N VAL A 147 8.67 -0.38 -5.06
CA VAL A 147 7.80 0.62 -5.67
C VAL A 147 7.06 1.39 -4.58
N LEU A 148 7.34 2.69 -4.48
CA LEU A 148 6.67 3.61 -3.56
C LEU A 148 5.57 4.35 -4.31
N MET A 149 4.32 4.17 -3.91
CA MET A 149 3.19 4.95 -4.39
C MET A 149 2.98 6.16 -3.48
N ALA A 150 2.91 7.35 -4.08
CA ALA A 150 2.76 8.60 -3.35
C ALA A 150 1.29 9.00 -3.15
N ARG A 151 1.04 9.80 -2.11
CA ARG A 151 -0.23 10.52 -1.90
C ARG A 151 -0.31 11.67 -2.90
N ILE A 152 -0.78 11.40 -4.11
CA ILE A 152 -0.79 12.39 -5.19
C ILE A 152 -1.59 13.66 -4.82
N ALA A 153 -2.67 13.53 -4.03
CA ALA A 153 -3.46 14.67 -3.57
C ALA A 153 -2.64 15.63 -2.69
N GLU A 154 -1.74 15.09 -1.87
CA GLU A 154 -0.83 15.88 -1.06
C GLU A 154 0.31 16.44 -1.92
N LEU A 155 0.91 15.60 -2.76
CA LEU A 155 2.08 15.96 -3.57
C LEU A 155 1.79 17.11 -4.53
N ARG A 156 0.56 17.21 -5.08
CA ARG A 156 0.12 18.34 -5.92
C ARG A 156 0.19 19.70 -5.21
N GLY A 157 -0.06 19.74 -3.91
CA GLY A 157 -0.07 20.97 -3.12
C GLY A 157 1.28 21.34 -2.52
N ARG A 158 2.31 20.49 -2.67
CA ARG A 158 3.61 20.71 -2.04
C ARG A 158 4.48 21.68 -2.85
N PRO A 159 5.26 22.55 -2.19
CA PRO A 159 6.25 23.38 -2.88
C PRO A 159 7.43 22.53 -3.37
N ALA A 160 8.37 23.16 -4.07
CA ALA A 160 9.60 22.48 -4.45
C ALA A 160 10.37 22.00 -3.19
N HIS A 161 10.77 20.73 -3.18
CA HIS A 161 11.47 20.11 -2.07
C HIS A 161 12.24 18.87 -2.50
N GLU A 162 13.15 18.41 -1.66
CA GLU A 162 13.78 17.11 -1.80
C GLU A 162 13.16 16.13 -0.80
N MET A 163 12.85 14.92 -1.27
CA MET A 163 12.55 13.77 -0.42
C MET A 163 13.75 12.82 -0.47
N HIS A 164 14.38 12.60 0.68
CA HIS A 164 15.47 11.68 0.88
C HIS A 164 14.94 10.37 1.41
N VAL A 165 15.03 9.31 0.61
CA VAL A 165 14.60 7.97 0.98
C VAL A 165 15.83 7.12 1.30
N ARG A 166 15.80 6.44 2.43
CA ARG A 166 16.77 5.43 2.84
C ARG A 166 16.06 4.09 2.94
N VAL A 167 16.65 3.07 2.33
CA VAL A 167 16.18 1.69 2.42
C VAL A 167 17.14 0.92 3.30
N LEU A 168 16.61 0.27 4.33
CA LEU A 168 17.37 -0.47 5.31
C LEU A 168 16.98 -1.94 5.23
N SER A 169 17.98 -2.81 5.14
CA SER A 169 17.80 -4.23 5.43
C SER A 169 17.97 -4.43 6.93
N VAL A 170 17.08 -5.21 7.52
CA VAL A 170 17.06 -5.49 8.95
C VAL A 170 17.30 -6.98 9.15
N ASP A 171 18.39 -7.30 9.84
CA ASP A 171 18.68 -8.65 10.31
C ASP A 171 18.56 -8.73 11.85
N ALA A 172 18.83 -9.91 12.42
CA ALA A 172 18.69 -10.17 13.85
C ALA A 172 19.60 -9.31 14.75
N GLN A 173 20.60 -8.62 14.18
CA GLN A 173 21.63 -7.93 14.93
C GLN A 173 21.65 -6.42 14.67
N GLN A 174 21.27 -5.94 13.48
CA GLN A 174 21.16 -4.51 13.21
C GLN A 174 20.39 -4.16 11.92
N ALA A 175 19.93 -2.90 11.84
CA ALA A 175 19.54 -2.30 10.57
C ALA A 175 20.78 -1.76 9.83
N HIS A 176 20.91 -2.06 8.54
CA HIS A 176 21.96 -1.55 7.66
C HIS A 176 21.35 -0.90 6.41
N GLU A 177 21.81 0.31 6.08
CA GLU A 177 21.37 1.01 4.87
C GLU A 177 21.89 0.29 3.63
N ILE A 178 20.97 -0.17 2.78
CA ILE A 178 21.28 -0.84 1.52
C ILE A 178 21.10 0.07 0.32
N GLY A 179 20.43 1.22 0.47
CA GLY A 179 20.31 2.20 -0.61
C GLY A 179 19.76 3.53 -0.15
N ARG A 180 20.12 4.57 -0.89
CA ARG A 180 19.61 5.94 -0.72
C ARG A 180 19.09 6.48 -2.03
N PHE A 181 18.05 7.30 -1.99
CA PHE A 181 17.42 7.86 -3.18
C PHE A 181 16.96 9.28 -2.90
N THR A 182 17.11 10.18 -3.88
CA THR A 182 16.64 11.56 -3.77
C THR A 182 15.61 11.87 -4.84
N PHE A 183 14.41 12.27 -4.43
CA PHE A 183 13.39 12.81 -5.32
C PHE A 183 13.40 14.34 -5.19
N ARG A 184 13.77 15.03 -6.27
CA ARG A 184 13.72 16.48 -6.36
C ARG A 184 12.38 16.89 -6.92
N HIS A 185 11.43 17.15 -6.04
CA HIS A 185 10.07 17.50 -6.42
C HIS A 185 10.00 18.97 -6.83
N THR A 186 9.41 19.22 -8.01
CA THR A 186 8.99 20.55 -8.46
C THR A 186 7.49 20.53 -8.73
N PRO A 187 6.73 21.54 -8.26
CA PRO A 187 5.32 21.70 -8.61
C PRO A 187 5.14 21.77 -10.13
N ALA A 188 3.97 21.38 -10.63
CA ALA A 188 3.61 21.71 -12.01
C ALA A 188 3.61 23.23 -12.19
N ALA A 189 4.04 23.68 -13.36
CA ALA A 189 3.85 25.08 -13.74
C ALA A 189 2.34 25.37 -13.75
N THR A 190 1.91 26.39 -13.01
CA THR A 190 0.55 26.94 -13.15
C THR A 190 0.45 27.57 -14.54
N SER A 191 -0.17 26.84 -15.47
CA SER A 191 -0.65 27.36 -16.76
C SER A 191 -1.95 28.13 -16.58
#